data_AF-A0A0P7B944-F1
#
_entry.id   AF-A0A0P7B944-F1
#
_cell.length_a   1.000
_cell.length_b   1.000
_cell.length_c   1.000
_cell.angle_alpha   90.00
_cell.angle_beta   90.00
_cell.angle_gamma   90.00
#
_symmetry.space_group_name_H-M   'P 1'
#
loop_
_entity.id
_entity.type
_entity.pdbx_description
1 polymer ?
#
loop_
_entity_poly.entity_id
_entity_poly.type
_entity_poly.pdbx_seq_one_letter_code
_entity_poly.pdbx_strand_id
1 'polypeptide(L)'
;MIKMKHSIIPTFILSICIFNVAEAQVNEIQNNTTSVTILPGSINSTHISNNVNALNKDNLVLGKDALLGYSVTGPVTSASGNVVIGHDAMNRGFNGNDNVVLGKNSGYWSVFSDRNVAIGADALYSNSPNSGLGNNNDDNVAIGYHAMKNFWSYNSSNVGIGSLALENPSNSTVSVGFRSGNGGADRSVLLGHEAGYTGGFYNNVLIGYQAGFWETSADKLYIENSNSSTPLIGGDFVNDVVSINRPISSLSGTPNDKFQVGGNVKVYGNMAITGSRISTLSDFSSDFALNDQQFLVFYVGTGGHTVTLPSALPFVAYEFKIINQGGGAITTSVPFRTGLGTTSQTIPASSVLHIISDGTNWRKIN
;
A
#
# COMPACT_ATOMS: atom_id res chain seq x y z
N MET A 1 -26.68 25.28 93.82
CA MET A 1 -28.04 24.90 93.38
C MET A 1 -28.46 25.90 92.29
N ILE A 2 -28.64 25.43 91.02
CA ILE A 2 -29.42 26.05 89.92
C ILE A 2 -28.87 27.37 89.31
N LYS A 3 -28.90 27.73 88.00
CA LYS A 3 -28.89 27.09 86.66
C LYS A 3 -28.76 28.25 85.62
N MET A 4 -28.15 27.97 84.47
CA MET A 4 -27.92 28.73 83.21
C MET A 4 -28.88 29.88 82.78
N LYS A 5 -28.35 30.89 82.02
CA LYS A 5 -28.55 31.07 80.55
C LYS A 5 -27.85 32.33 79.97
N HIS A 6 -27.30 32.21 78.75
CA HIS A 6 -26.71 33.27 77.91
C HIS A 6 -27.77 34.03 77.09
N SER A 7 -27.56 35.33 76.79
CA SER A 7 -27.91 35.96 75.48
C SER A 7 -27.50 37.44 75.30
N ILE A 8 -26.76 37.70 74.20
CA ILE A 8 -26.80 38.82 73.21
C ILE A 8 -26.42 40.26 73.60
N ILE A 9 -25.39 40.82 72.92
CA ILE A 9 -25.34 42.22 72.36
C ILE A 9 -24.53 42.19 71.02
N PRO A 10 -24.95 42.87 69.94
CA PRO A 10 -24.38 42.78 68.58
C PRO A 10 -23.26 43.79 68.32
N THR A 11 -22.42 43.58 67.31
CA THR A 11 -21.54 44.64 66.77
C THR A 11 -21.51 44.58 65.24
N PHE A 12 -21.85 45.71 64.63
CA PHE A 12 -21.86 45.97 63.19
C PHE A 12 -20.45 45.85 62.61
N ILE A 13 -20.32 45.21 61.45
CA ILE A 13 -19.11 45.28 60.61
C ILE A 13 -19.42 46.10 59.36
N LEU A 14 -18.54 47.07 59.15
CA LEU A 14 -18.41 48.01 58.04
C LEU A 14 -18.39 47.30 56.68
N SER A 15 -19.28 47.70 55.77
CA SER A 15 -19.18 47.31 54.35
C SER A 15 -18.03 48.06 53.68
N ILE A 16 -16.99 47.33 53.31
CA ILE A 16 -16.02 47.73 52.30
C ILE A 16 -16.35 46.94 51.04
N CYS A 17 -16.87 47.61 50.01
CA CYS A 17 -16.98 47.06 48.66
C CYS A 17 -15.60 47.06 48.01
N ILE A 18 -14.96 45.90 47.93
CA ILE A 18 -13.85 45.67 46.99
C ILE A 18 -14.46 45.00 45.76
N PHE A 19 -14.47 45.72 44.64
CA PHE A 19 -14.68 45.11 43.33
C PHE A 19 -13.46 44.23 43.03
N ASN A 20 -13.56 42.93 43.29
CA ASN A 20 -12.60 41.97 42.72
C ASN A 20 -13.03 41.69 41.28
N VAL A 21 -12.19 42.12 40.34
CA VAL A 21 -12.20 41.61 38.97
C VAL A 21 -11.96 40.10 39.08
N ALA A 22 -12.84 39.30 38.50
CA ALA A 22 -12.73 37.84 38.52
C ALA A 22 -11.50 37.40 37.73
N GLU A 23 -10.36 37.28 38.41
CA GLU A 23 -9.32 36.37 37.96
C GLU A 23 -9.89 34.96 38.06
N ALA A 24 -10.07 34.31 36.91
CA ALA A 24 -10.29 32.87 36.87
C ALA A 24 -9.09 32.21 37.54
N GLN A 25 -9.24 31.87 38.82
CA GLN A 25 -8.31 31.02 39.53
C GLN A 25 -8.23 29.72 38.73
N VAL A 26 -7.16 29.57 37.95
CA VAL A 26 -6.73 28.26 37.49
C VAL A 26 -6.39 27.52 38.77
N ASN A 27 -7.34 26.72 39.26
CA ASN A 27 -7.12 25.76 40.33
C ASN A 27 -6.17 24.70 39.78
N GLU A 28 -4.88 25.01 39.81
CA GLU A 28 -3.84 24.01 39.66
C GLU A 28 -3.93 23.12 40.90
N ILE A 29 -4.58 21.96 40.75
CA ILE A 29 -4.68 20.96 41.82
C ILE A 29 -3.29 20.34 41.99
N GLN A 30 -2.41 20.99 42.73
CA GLN A 30 -1.21 20.36 43.26
C GLN A 30 -1.61 19.48 44.43
N ASN A 31 -1.91 18.21 44.18
CA ASN A 31 -2.31 17.28 45.22
C ASN A 31 -1.37 16.08 45.30
N ASN A 32 -0.51 16.10 46.30
CA ASN A 32 0.46 15.05 46.63
C ASN A 32 -0.18 13.97 47.53
N THR A 33 -1.46 13.66 47.31
CA THR A 33 -2.19 12.60 48.05
C THR A 33 -2.97 11.71 47.10
N THR A 34 -3.03 10.42 47.45
CA THR A 34 -3.49 9.28 46.62
C THR A 34 -4.99 9.22 46.30
N SER A 35 -5.77 10.28 46.58
CA SER A 35 -7.19 10.34 46.19
C SER A 35 -7.73 11.77 46.21
N VAL A 36 -8.31 12.21 45.09
CA VAL A 36 -9.10 13.44 45.01
C VAL A 36 -10.58 13.09 45.19
N THR A 37 -11.19 13.55 46.29
CA THR A 37 -12.65 13.46 46.49
C THR A 37 -13.32 14.70 45.88
N ILE A 38 -14.13 14.49 44.85
CA ILE A 38 -14.92 15.56 44.22
C ILE A 38 -16.33 15.54 44.82
N LEU A 39 -16.78 16.69 45.35
CA LEU A 39 -18.10 16.83 45.99
C LEU A 39 -19.26 16.63 44.99
N PRO A 40 -20.38 16.00 45.40
CA PRO A 40 -21.53 15.80 44.51
C PRO A 40 -22.16 17.14 44.15
N GLY A 41 -22.23 17.46 42.86
CA GLY A 41 -22.92 18.64 42.32
C GLY A 41 -22.04 19.72 41.69
N SER A 42 -20.71 19.63 41.80
CA SER A 42 -19.80 20.64 41.23
C SER A 42 -19.20 20.29 39.87
N ILE A 43 -19.42 19.07 39.34
CA ILE A 43 -18.95 18.71 38.01
C ILE A 43 -19.96 17.77 37.33
N ASN A 44 -20.62 18.25 36.28
CA ASN A 44 -21.36 17.41 35.32
C ASN A 44 -20.38 16.68 34.37
N SER A 45 -19.21 16.28 34.85
CA SER A 45 -18.16 15.67 34.03
C SER A 45 -17.70 14.35 34.61
N THR A 46 -18.20 13.32 33.97
CA THR A 46 -17.84 11.89 33.98
C THR A 46 -16.37 11.60 33.63
N HIS A 47 -15.43 12.53 33.82
CA HIS A 47 -14.20 12.59 32.99
C HIS A 47 -12.85 12.37 33.69
N ILE A 48 -12.78 12.35 35.03
CA ILE A 48 -11.57 11.93 35.74
C ILE A 48 -11.95 10.75 36.62
N SER A 49 -12.02 9.56 36.02
CA SER A 49 -11.96 8.34 36.81
C SER A 49 -10.52 8.23 37.30
N ASN A 50 -10.23 8.74 38.50
CA ASN A 50 -9.11 8.25 39.29
C ASN A 50 -9.45 6.79 39.61
N ASN A 51 -9.17 5.89 38.68
CA ASN A 51 -9.29 4.47 38.91
C ASN A 51 -8.12 4.06 39.81
N VAL A 52 -8.30 4.24 41.13
CA VAL A 52 -7.31 3.96 42.18
C VAL A 52 -6.96 2.46 42.28
N ASN A 53 -7.37 1.63 41.32
CA ASN A 53 -6.93 0.24 41.19
C ASN A 53 -5.81 0.02 40.15
N ALA A 54 -5.30 1.06 39.48
CA ALA A 54 -4.03 1.03 38.76
C ALA A 54 -2.92 1.66 39.65
N LEU A 55 -2.43 0.92 40.64
CA LEU A 55 -1.34 1.36 41.53
C LEU A 55 0.01 1.46 40.77
N ASN A 56 0.17 2.60 40.09
CA ASN A 56 1.39 3.34 39.74
C ASN A 56 2.57 2.58 39.10
N LYS A 57 2.58 2.55 37.76
CA LYS A 57 3.78 2.52 36.94
C LYS A 57 3.63 3.50 35.74
N ASP A 58 3.46 4.79 36.02
CA ASP A 58 3.48 5.85 34.98
C ASP A 58 2.34 5.83 33.92
N ASN A 59 1.10 5.54 34.31
CA ASN A 59 -0.06 5.56 33.39
C ASN A 59 -0.90 6.88 33.51
N LEU A 60 -1.41 7.39 32.38
CA LEU A 60 -2.42 8.47 32.30
C LEU A 60 -3.76 7.89 31.82
N VAL A 61 -4.85 8.02 32.59
CA VAL A 61 -6.16 7.42 32.27
C VAL A 61 -7.29 8.45 32.39
N LEU A 62 -8.09 8.64 31.33
CA LEU A 62 -9.23 9.55 31.27
C LEU A 62 -10.43 8.92 30.52
N GLY A 63 -11.64 9.03 31.08
CA GLY A 63 -12.88 8.53 30.46
C GLY A 63 -13.57 7.41 31.22
N LYS A 64 -14.88 7.25 30.98
CA LYS A 64 -15.68 6.19 31.60
C LYS A 64 -15.12 4.83 31.19
N ASP A 65 -14.90 3.97 32.18
CA ASP A 65 -14.51 2.57 31.96
C ASP A 65 -13.19 2.36 31.20
N ALA A 66 -12.37 3.43 31.12
CA ALA A 66 -11.04 3.40 30.55
C ALA A 66 -10.09 2.60 31.45
N LEU A 67 -9.30 1.70 30.85
CA LEU A 67 -8.33 0.85 31.54
C LEU A 67 -8.89 0.16 32.79
N LEU A 68 -10.15 -0.30 32.74
CA LEU A 68 -10.80 -0.92 33.90
C LEU A 68 -10.25 -2.30 34.25
N GLY A 69 -9.68 -3.04 33.29
CA GLY A 69 -9.01 -4.30 33.54
C GLY A 69 -9.89 -5.32 34.29
N TYR A 70 -11.12 -5.58 33.82
CA TYR A 70 -11.98 -6.60 34.45
C TYR A 70 -11.64 -8.01 33.93
N SER A 71 -10.73 -8.73 34.62
CA SER A 71 -10.45 -10.14 34.34
C SER A 71 -11.36 -11.02 35.19
N VAL A 72 -11.77 -12.14 34.63
CA VAL A 72 -12.36 -13.28 35.35
C VAL A 72 -11.41 -13.93 36.38
N THR A 73 -10.16 -13.46 36.52
CA THR A 73 -9.12 -14.09 37.38
C THR A 73 -8.45 -13.20 38.43
N GLY A 74 -8.80 -11.92 38.59
CA GLY A 74 -8.26 -11.06 39.67
C GLY A 74 -7.82 -9.65 39.24
N PRO A 75 -7.37 -8.80 40.19
CA PRO A 75 -7.00 -7.40 39.95
C PRO A 75 -5.74 -7.21 39.10
N VAL A 76 -5.63 -6.04 38.46
CA VAL A 76 -4.52 -5.57 37.61
C VAL A 76 -3.19 -5.55 38.39
N THR A 77 -2.12 -6.19 37.88
CA THR A 77 -0.84 -6.27 38.60
C THR A 77 0.41 -5.81 37.84
N SER A 78 0.40 -5.53 36.51
CA SER A 78 1.66 -5.17 35.80
C SER A 78 1.69 -4.04 34.75
N ALA A 79 0.58 -3.50 34.23
CA ALA A 79 0.59 -2.51 33.14
C ALA A 79 1.24 -1.16 33.50
N SER A 80 2.09 -0.64 32.61
CA SER A 80 2.99 0.51 32.84
C SER A 80 3.11 1.44 31.63
N GLY A 81 3.33 2.74 31.82
CA GLY A 81 3.73 3.68 30.75
C GLY A 81 2.65 4.01 29.72
N ASN A 82 1.37 3.79 30.02
CA ASN A 82 0.27 3.93 29.05
C ASN A 82 -0.42 5.31 29.11
N VAL A 83 -0.87 5.82 27.96
CA VAL A 83 -1.79 6.96 27.85
C VAL A 83 -3.13 6.45 27.31
N VAL A 84 -4.20 6.54 28.10
CA VAL A 84 -5.51 5.98 27.76
C VAL A 84 -6.61 7.03 27.94
N ILE A 85 -7.24 7.44 26.85
CA ILE A 85 -8.27 8.49 26.84
C ILE A 85 -9.47 8.04 26.00
N GLY A 86 -10.63 7.85 26.61
CA GLY A 86 -11.86 7.51 25.89
C GLY A 86 -12.82 6.62 26.68
N HIS A 87 -14.09 6.60 26.27
CA HIS A 87 -15.08 5.67 26.83
C HIS A 87 -14.74 4.24 26.39
N ASP A 88 -14.58 3.32 27.35
CA ASP A 88 -14.19 1.91 27.13
C ASP A 88 -12.81 1.72 26.45
N ALA A 89 -11.96 2.75 26.40
CA ALA A 89 -10.59 2.64 25.88
C ALA A 89 -9.77 1.66 26.74
N MET A 90 -9.15 0.65 26.11
CA MET A 90 -8.47 -0.46 26.80
C MET A 90 -9.29 -1.11 27.93
N ASN A 91 -10.62 -1.14 27.83
CA ASN A 91 -11.49 -1.65 28.91
C ASN A 91 -11.13 -3.08 29.36
N ARG A 92 -10.68 -3.93 28.43
CA ARG A 92 -10.28 -5.31 28.68
C ARG A 92 -8.77 -5.53 28.50
N GLY A 93 -7.96 -4.47 28.48
CA GLY A 93 -6.50 -4.56 28.44
C GLY A 93 -5.92 -5.14 29.74
N PHE A 94 -5.16 -6.23 29.69
CA PHE A 94 -4.39 -6.77 30.81
C PHE A 94 -2.88 -6.56 30.53
N ASN A 95 -2.09 -6.13 31.51
CA ASN A 95 -0.61 -6.25 31.51
C ASN A 95 0.23 -5.61 30.37
N GLY A 96 -0.36 -4.97 29.36
CA GLY A 96 0.35 -4.27 28.28
C GLY A 96 0.99 -2.95 28.72
N ASN A 97 2.16 -2.65 28.17
CA ASN A 97 2.99 -1.50 28.53
C ASN A 97 3.22 -0.57 27.33
N ASP A 98 3.48 0.70 27.63
CA ASP A 98 3.93 1.72 26.68
C ASP A 98 2.96 1.94 25.50
N ASN A 99 1.65 1.88 25.75
CA ASN A 99 0.61 2.10 24.73
C ASN A 99 0.05 3.53 24.75
N VAL A 100 -0.32 4.06 23.58
CA VAL A 100 -1.08 5.31 23.43
C VAL A 100 -2.43 5.00 22.81
N VAL A 101 -3.50 5.19 23.58
CA VAL A 101 -4.87 4.85 23.19
C VAL A 101 -5.80 6.05 23.38
N LEU A 102 -6.38 6.53 22.29
CA LEU A 102 -7.26 7.71 22.26
C LEU A 102 -8.49 7.43 21.40
N GLY A 103 -9.66 7.25 22.02
CA GLY A 103 -10.93 7.08 21.32
C GLY A 103 -11.89 6.13 22.03
N LYS A 104 -13.17 6.23 21.69
CA LYS A 104 -14.19 5.30 22.18
C LYS A 104 -13.87 3.88 21.71
N ASN A 105 -13.88 2.92 22.63
CA ASN A 105 -13.55 1.50 22.42
C ASN A 105 -12.17 1.25 21.76
N SER A 106 -11.29 2.25 21.70
CA SER A 106 -9.97 2.03 21.09
C SER A 106 -9.16 1.06 21.94
N GLY A 107 -8.51 0.08 21.31
CA GLY A 107 -7.78 -0.98 21.99
C GLY A 107 -8.63 -1.85 22.93
N TYR A 108 -9.96 -1.96 22.70
CA TYR A 108 -10.92 -2.57 23.64
C TYR A 108 -10.49 -3.94 24.18
N TRP A 109 -9.93 -4.80 23.32
CA TRP A 109 -9.38 -6.13 23.64
C TRP A 109 -7.87 -6.27 23.28
N SER A 110 -7.07 -5.21 23.41
CA SER A 110 -5.59 -5.26 23.24
C SER A 110 -4.90 -5.86 24.48
N VAL A 111 -5.25 -7.10 24.80
CA VAL A 111 -5.20 -7.68 26.15
C VAL A 111 -3.81 -8.02 26.68
N PHE A 112 -2.75 -7.95 25.88
CA PHE A 112 -1.37 -8.24 26.30
C PHE A 112 -0.32 -7.52 25.45
N SER A 113 -0.73 -6.50 24.71
CA SER A 113 0.09 -5.90 23.67
C SER A 113 0.91 -4.73 24.22
N ASP A 114 2.20 -4.70 23.90
CA ASP A 114 3.11 -3.63 24.24
C ASP A 114 3.36 -2.71 23.04
N ARG A 115 3.67 -1.43 23.30
CA ARG A 115 4.16 -0.47 22.30
C ARG A 115 3.21 -0.22 21.13
N ASN A 116 1.92 -0.07 21.40
CA ASN A 116 0.91 0.21 20.37
C ASN A 116 0.40 1.66 20.42
N VAL A 117 0.05 2.19 19.25
CA VAL A 117 -0.66 3.46 19.08
C VAL A 117 -2.03 3.17 18.49
N ALA A 118 -3.10 3.57 19.18
CA ALA A 118 -4.48 3.42 18.74
C ALA A 118 -5.20 4.76 18.90
N ILE A 119 -5.47 5.44 17.78
CA ILE A 119 -6.08 6.78 17.80
C ILE A 119 -7.28 6.80 16.86
N GLY A 120 -8.48 6.92 17.40
CA GLY A 120 -9.75 6.89 16.68
C GLY A 120 -10.77 5.97 17.35
N ALA A 121 -12.06 6.19 17.07
CA ALA A 121 -13.09 5.28 17.56
C ALA A 121 -12.90 3.89 16.93
N ASP A 122 -12.90 2.87 17.79
CA ASP A 122 -12.69 1.46 17.45
C ASP A 122 -11.34 1.18 16.74
N ALA A 123 -10.32 2.06 16.87
CA ALA A 123 -8.96 1.76 16.40
C ALA A 123 -8.31 0.67 17.26
N LEU A 124 -7.66 -0.33 16.64
CA LEU A 124 -7.20 -1.57 17.30
C LEU A 124 -8.28 -2.27 18.12
N TYR A 125 -9.56 -2.09 17.77
CA TYR A 125 -10.60 -2.88 18.39
C TYR A 125 -10.42 -4.36 18.02
N SER A 126 -10.87 -5.23 18.92
CA SER A 126 -10.97 -6.66 18.66
C SER A 126 -12.26 -7.14 19.32
N ASN A 127 -12.86 -8.22 18.82
CA ASN A 127 -14.04 -8.85 19.41
C ASN A 127 -13.71 -10.19 20.08
N SER A 128 -12.45 -10.63 20.05
CA SER A 128 -12.03 -11.92 20.58
C SER A 128 -11.29 -11.76 21.90
N PRO A 129 -11.80 -12.33 23.01
CA PRO A 129 -11.06 -12.37 24.27
C PRO A 129 -9.88 -13.30 24.07
N ASN A 130 -8.70 -12.73 23.82
CA ASN A 130 -7.50 -13.53 23.72
C ASN A 130 -7.23 -14.19 25.08
N SER A 131 -7.46 -15.50 25.15
CA SER A 131 -7.42 -16.29 26.37
C SER A 131 -5.98 -16.58 26.80
N GLY A 132 -5.31 -15.57 27.36
CA GLY A 132 -4.35 -15.77 28.44
C GLY A 132 -3.01 -16.46 28.15
N LEU A 133 -2.52 -16.54 26.91
CA LEU A 133 -1.18 -17.03 26.61
C LEU A 133 -0.47 -15.99 25.72
N GLY A 134 0.75 -15.61 26.09
CA GLY A 134 1.52 -14.45 25.59
C GLY A 134 1.26 -14.10 24.12
N ASN A 135 0.84 -12.85 23.88
CA ASN A 135 0.45 -12.42 22.55
C ASN A 135 1.47 -11.45 21.98
N ASN A 136 2.06 -11.84 20.86
CA ASN A 136 2.86 -10.99 20.00
C ASN A 136 1.90 -10.15 19.15
N ASN A 137 1.20 -9.22 19.78
CA ASN A 137 0.34 -8.24 19.12
C ASN A 137 0.93 -6.84 19.33
N ASP A 138 2.25 -6.76 19.31
CA ASP A 138 3.02 -5.59 19.70
C ASP A 138 3.34 -4.71 18.50
N ASP A 139 3.80 -3.50 18.80
CA ASP A 139 4.43 -2.63 17.81
C ASP A 139 3.49 -2.25 16.65
N ASN A 140 2.21 -2.01 16.94
CA ASN A 140 1.22 -1.60 15.95
C ASN A 140 0.87 -0.09 16.04
N VAL A 141 0.62 0.53 14.89
CA VAL A 141 0.15 1.92 14.79
C VAL A 141 -1.18 1.95 14.04
N ALA A 142 -2.30 2.12 14.73
CA ALA A 142 -3.62 2.34 14.13
C ALA A 142 -4.11 3.77 14.39
N ILE A 143 -4.30 4.54 13.32
CA ILE A 143 -4.77 5.93 13.40
C ILE A 143 -5.92 6.12 12.41
N GLY A 144 -7.14 6.25 12.91
CA GLY A 144 -8.35 6.44 12.13
C GLY A 144 -9.55 5.73 12.74
N TYR A 145 -10.75 6.13 12.32
CA TYR A 145 -11.99 5.40 12.64
C TYR A 145 -11.88 3.97 12.09
N HIS A 146 -12.03 2.96 12.94
CA HIS A 146 -11.91 1.54 12.57
C HIS A 146 -10.57 1.13 11.91
N ALA A 147 -9.49 1.89 12.12
CA ALA A 147 -8.17 1.42 11.69
C ALA A 147 -7.82 0.13 12.45
N MET A 148 -7.51 -0.96 11.74
CA MET A 148 -7.16 -2.26 12.34
C MET A 148 -8.22 -2.82 13.30
N LYS A 149 -9.51 -2.74 12.95
CA LYS A 149 -10.66 -3.02 13.84
C LYS A 149 -10.99 -4.50 14.10
N ASN A 150 -10.62 -5.42 13.21
CA ASN A 150 -10.85 -6.86 13.38
C ASN A 150 -9.53 -7.54 13.76
N PHE A 151 -8.87 -6.98 14.77
CA PHE A 151 -7.55 -7.41 15.19
C PHE A 151 -7.61 -8.79 15.89
N TRP A 152 -6.98 -9.81 15.31
CA TRP A 152 -6.91 -11.17 15.87
C TRP A 152 -5.55 -11.43 16.56
N SER A 153 -5.36 -12.62 17.13
CA SER A 153 -4.10 -13.03 17.75
C SER A 153 -2.98 -13.16 16.70
N TYR A 154 -1.75 -12.79 17.08
CA TYR A 154 -0.52 -12.82 16.29
C TYR A 154 -0.45 -11.79 15.14
N ASN A 155 -0.86 -10.55 15.42
CA ASN A 155 -0.79 -9.42 14.49
C ASN A 155 0.16 -8.34 15.05
N SER A 156 1.45 -8.42 14.70
CA SER A 156 2.49 -7.49 15.13
C SER A 156 3.04 -6.64 13.99
N SER A 157 3.64 -5.52 14.37
CA SER A 157 4.48 -4.70 13.49
C SER A 157 3.73 -4.11 12.29
N ASN A 158 2.47 -3.70 12.49
CA ASN A 158 1.66 -3.09 11.44
C ASN A 158 1.52 -1.58 11.59
N VAL A 159 1.31 -0.89 10.47
CA VAL A 159 0.91 0.52 10.42
C VAL A 159 -0.39 0.60 9.64
N GLY A 160 -1.49 0.99 10.27
CA GLY A 160 -2.79 1.28 9.64
C GLY A 160 -3.18 2.73 9.88
N ILE A 161 -3.04 3.60 8.88
CA ILE A 161 -3.36 5.03 8.99
C ILE A 161 -4.43 5.40 7.96
N GLY A 162 -5.60 5.85 8.44
CA GLY A 162 -6.76 6.16 7.62
C GLY A 162 -8.02 5.49 8.18
N SER A 163 -9.18 6.04 7.85
CA SER A 163 -10.46 5.42 8.24
C SER A 163 -10.62 4.08 7.50
N LEU A 164 -10.94 3.01 8.26
CA LEU A 164 -11.07 1.63 7.79
C LEU A 164 -9.78 1.05 7.15
N ALA A 165 -8.62 1.65 7.41
CA ALA A 165 -7.33 1.14 6.94
C ALA A 165 -6.98 -0.17 7.65
N LEU A 166 -6.58 -1.16 6.87
CA LEU A 166 -6.17 -2.48 7.32
C LEU A 166 -7.17 -3.12 8.30
N GLU A 167 -8.47 -3.04 8.00
CA GLU A 167 -9.54 -3.45 8.94
C GLU A 167 -9.40 -4.91 9.40
N ASN A 168 -8.83 -5.79 8.57
CA ASN A 168 -8.49 -7.18 8.88
C ASN A 168 -6.96 -7.39 8.87
N PRO A 169 -6.22 -6.91 9.89
CA PRO A 169 -4.76 -6.91 9.88
C PRO A 169 -4.17 -8.32 9.98
N SER A 170 -2.99 -8.51 9.37
CA SER A 170 -2.09 -9.63 9.59
C SER A 170 -0.77 -9.12 10.20
N ASN A 171 0.41 -9.56 9.73
CA ASN A 171 1.71 -9.13 10.24
C ASN A 171 2.46 -8.22 9.26
N SER A 172 3.32 -7.36 9.81
CA SER A 172 4.36 -6.65 9.05
C SER A 172 3.84 -5.85 7.84
N THR A 173 2.64 -5.27 7.94
CA THR A 173 2.01 -4.53 6.85
C THR A 173 2.00 -3.03 7.13
N VAL A 174 2.36 -2.23 6.14
CA VAL A 174 2.17 -0.77 6.14
C VAL A 174 0.99 -0.45 5.24
N SER A 175 -0.04 0.17 5.78
CA SER A 175 -1.29 0.54 5.11
C SER A 175 -1.69 1.97 5.43
N VAL A 176 -1.64 2.84 4.44
CA VAL A 176 -1.92 4.28 4.60
C VAL A 176 -2.92 4.74 3.53
N GLY A 177 -4.09 5.17 3.97
CA GLY A 177 -5.18 5.65 3.12
C GLY A 177 -6.55 5.09 3.54
N PHE A 178 -7.62 5.80 3.18
CA PHE A 178 -8.99 5.35 3.41
C PHE A 178 -9.22 3.96 2.80
N ARG A 179 -9.62 2.99 3.63
CA ARG A 179 -9.85 1.58 3.22
C ARG A 179 -8.67 0.91 2.49
N SER A 180 -7.45 1.41 2.66
CA SER A 180 -6.25 0.70 2.19
C SER A 180 -6.17 -0.66 2.90
N GLY A 181 -5.93 -1.74 2.16
CA GLY A 181 -5.83 -3.09 2.71
C GLY A 181 -7.03 -3.57 3.53
N ASN A 182 -8.25 -3.09 3.23
CA ASN A 182 -9.43 -3.36 4.06
C ASN A 182 -9.68 -4.87 4.27
N GLY A 183 -9.58 -5.66 3.20
CA GLY A 183 -9.69 -7.12 3.27
C GLY A 183 -8.49 -7.85 3.89
N GLY A 184 -7.45 -7.13 4.30
CA GLY A 184 -6.27 -7.65 4.97
C GLY A 184 -5.07 -7.89 4.04
N ALA A 185 -3.86 -7.79 4.60
CA ALA A 185 -2.62 -8.06 3.90
C ALA A 185 -1.51 -8.46 4.89
N ASP A 186 -0.56 -9.28 4.43
CA ASP A 186 0.63 -9.71 5.17
C ASP A 186 1.91 -9.24 4.47
N ARG A 187 2.93 -8.78 5.21
CA ARG A 187 4.25 -8.36 4.68
C ARG A 187 4.14 -7.45 3.45
N SER A 188 3.21 -6.50 3.47
CA SER A 188 2.87 -5.68 2.29
C SER A 188 2.97 -4.17 2.56
N VAL A 189 3.17 -3.39 1.51
CA VAL A 189 3.15 -1.92 1.52
C VAL A 189 1.96 -1.43 0.69
N LEU A 190 1.03 -0.73 1.32
CA LEU A 190 -0.22 -0.23 0.75
C LEU A 190 -0.31 1.26 0.99
N LEU A 191 -0.22 2.07 -0.05
CA LEU A 191 -0.25 3.53 0.06
C LEU A 191 -1.24 4.12 -0.94
N GLY A 192 -2.38 4.61 -0.46
CA GLY A 192 -3.40 5.25 -1.27
C GLY A 192 -4.83 4.94 -0.82
N HIS A 193 -5.78 5.75 -1.26
CA HIS A 193 -7.21 5.47 -1.06
C HIS A 193 -7.58 4.16 -1.77
N GLU A 194 -8.09 3.18 -1.00
CA GLU A 194 -8.50 1.85 -1.48
C GLU A 194 -7.39 1.05 -2.19
N ALA A 195 -6.10 1.35 -1.92
CA ALA A 195 -5.00 0.52 -2.39
C ALA A 195 -5.11 -0.88 -1.76
N GLY A 196 -5.10 -1.93 -2.58
CA GLY A 196 -5.25 -3.31 -2.11
C GLY A 196 -6.56 -3.61 -1.38
N TYR A 197 -7.65 -2.91 -1.71
CA TYR A 197 -8.94 -2.99 -0.99
C TYR A 197 -9.43 -4.43 -0.74
N THR A 198 -9.41 -5.29 -1.78
CA THR A 198 -9.89 -6.68 -1.70
C THR A 198 -9.15 -7.50 -0.64
N GLY A 199 -7.85 -7.24 -0.48
CA GLY A 199 -7.00 -7.92 0.49
C GLY A 199 -6.77 -9.41 0.21
N GLY A 200 -6.36 -10.14 1.24
CA GLY A 200 -6.09 -11.59 1.21
C GLY A 200 -4.76 -11.98 0.55
N PHE A 201 -3.88 -11.02 0.27
CA PHE A 201 -2.59 -11.23 -0.38
C PHE A 201 -1.41 -11.02 0.58
N TYR A 202 -0.20 -11.34 0.12
CA TYR A 202 1.04 -11.15 0.86
C TYR A 202 2.20 -10.70 -0.04
N ASN A 203 3.25 -10.12 0.55
CA ASN A 203 4.45 -9.68 -0.17
C ASN A 203 4.21 -8.67 -1.32
N ASN A 204 3.17 -7.84 -1.22
CA ASN A 204 2.83 -6.89 -2.28
C ASN A 204 3.29 -5.46 -1.97
N VAL A 205 3.60 -4.70 -3.01
CA VAL A 205 3.82 -3.25 -2.94
C VAL A 205 2.80 -2.56 -3.85
N LEU A 206 1.79 -1.93 -3.27
CA LEU A 206 0.67 -1.28 -3.96
C LEU A 206 0.64 0.22 -3.61
N ILE A 207 0.92 1.08 -4.58
CA ILE A 207 1.07 2.53 -4.38
C ILE A 207 0.20 3.32 -5.39
N GLY A 208 -0.76 4.08 -4.84
CA GLY A 208 -1.61 5.08 -5.50
C GLY A 208 -3.12 4.82 -5.33
N TYR A 209 -3.97 5.69 -5.91
CA TYR A 209 -5.43 5.58 -5.79
C TYR A 209 -5.93 4.27 -6.41
N GLN A 210 -6.54 3.41 -5.61
CA GLN A 210 -7.07 2.10 -6.02
C GLN A 210 -6.03 1.14 -6.64
N ALA A 211 -4.73 1.36 -6.39
CA ALA A 211 -3.69 0.48 -6.88
C ALA A 211 -3.89 -0.96 -6.37
N GLY A 212 -3.92 -1.93 -7.28
CA GLY A 212 -4.17 -3.33 -6.94
C GLY A 212 -5.51 -3.58 -6.24
N PHE A 213 -6.54 -2.76 -6.50
CA PHE A 213 -7.86 -2.86 -5.84
C PHE A 213 -8.40 -4.30 -5.81
N TRP A 214 -8.26 -5.02 -6.93
CA TRP A 214 -8.71 -6.40 -7.14
C TRP A 214 -7.60 -7.45 -7.00
N GLU A 215 -6.39 -7.07 -6.58
CA GLU A 215 -5.29 -8.02 -6.44
C GLU A 215 -5.56 -8.97 -5.27
N THR A 216 -5.30 -10.26 -5.49
CA THR A 216 -5.46 -11.34 -4.52
C THR A 216 -4.23 -12.27 -4.49
N SER A 217 -3.32 -12.11 -5.45
CA SER A 217 -2.07 -12.86 -5.57
C SER A 217 -0.95 -12.18 -4.80
N ALA A 218 0.07 -12.95 -4.46
CA ALA A 218 1.26 -12.47 -3.78
C ALA A 218 2.37 -12.04 -4.74
N ASP A 219 3.38 -11.38 -4.17
CA ASP A 219 4.66 -11.06 -4.81
C ASP A 219 4.51 -10.12 -6.03
N LYS A 220 3.62 -9.13 -5.93
CA LYS A 220 3.34 -8.15 -6.99
C LYS A 220 3.71 -6.71 -6.61
N LEU A 221 4.13 -5.95 -7.62
CA LEU A 221 4.30 -4.50 -7.55
C LEU A 221 3.24 -3.82 -8.41
N TYR A 222 2.52 -2.85 -7.84
CA TYR A 222 1.65 -1.92 -8.55
C TYR A 222 2.00 -0.49 -8.15
N ILE A 223 2.40 0.33 -9.13
CA ILE A 223 2.42 1.80 -9.00
C ILE A 223 1.45 2.33 -10.04
N GLU A 224 0.29 2.79 -9.59
CA GLU A 224 -0.88 3.08 -10.43
C GLU A 224 -1.83 4.04 -9.70
N ASN A 225 -2.66 4.79 -10.43
CA ASN A 225 -3.63 5.71 -9.83
C ASN A 225 -5.07 5.41 -10.28
N SER A 226 -5.35 4.13 -10.49
CA SER A 226 -6.64 3.55 -10.86
C SER A 226 -6.72 2.08 -10.41
N ASN A 227 -7.87 1.44 -10.57
CA ASN A 227 -8.07 0.00 -10.30
C ASN A 227 -7.71 -0.91 -11.50
N SER A 228 -6.89 -0.43 -12.44
CA SER A 228 -6.50 -1.20 -13.62
C SER A 228 -5.58 -2.38 -13.29
N SER A 229 -5.73 -3.48 -14.05
CA SER A 229 -4.78 -4.60 -14.03
C SER A 229 -3.54 -4.36 -14.89
N THR A 230 -3.49 -3.24 -15.62
CA THR A 230 -2.35 -2.75 -16.40
C THR A 230 -1.74 -1.51 -15.73
N PRO A 231 -1.02 -1.67 -14.60
CA PRO A 231 -0.45 -0.52 -13.91
C PRO A 231 0.58 0.21 -14.76
N LEU A 232 0.78 1.50 -14.50
CA LEU A 232 1.86 2.30 -15.07
C LEU A 232 3.20 1.62 -14.85
N ILE A 233 3.46 1.14 -13.62
CA ILE A 233 4.57 0.23 -13.32
C ILE A 233 4.01 -0.99 -12.61
N GLY A 234 4.16 -2.15 -13.24
CA GLY A 234 3.78 -3.44 -12.71
C GLY A 234 4.99 -4.33 -12.51
N GLY A 235 5.00 -5.20 -11.51
CA GLY A 235 6.10 -6.14 -11.33
C GLY A 235 5.68 -7.47 -10.74
N ASP A 236 6.52 -8.46 -10.99
CA ASP A 236 6.45 -9.79 -10.42
C ASP A 236 7.77 -10.07 -9.69
N PHE A 237 7.72 -10.04 -8.36
CA PHE A 237 8.89 -10.25 -7.53
C PHE A 237 9.40 -11.69 -7.61
N VAL A 238 8.55 -12.67 -7.93
CA VAL A 238 8.98 -14.09 -8.06
C VAL A 238 9.93 -14.27 -9.23
N ASN A 239 9.66 -13.58 -10.34
CA ASN A 239 10.39 -13.75 -11.59
C ASN A 239 11.43 -12.63 -11.81
N ASP A 240 11.59 -11.72 -10.85
CA ASP A 240 12.28 -10.42 -10.97
C ASP A 240 11.94 -9.67 -12.26
N VAL A 241 10.66 -9.63 -12.62
CA VAL A 241 10.21 -8.93 -13.82
C VAL A 241 9.59 -7.60 -13.43
N VAL A 242 10.03 -6.53 -14.08
CA VAL A 242 9.34 -5.24 -14.06
C VAL A 242 8.76 -4.94 -15.42
N SER A 243 7.60 -4.28 -15.42
CA SER A 243 6.88 -3.91 -16.60
C SER A 243 6.32 -2.51 -16.53
N ILE A 244 6.19 -1.90 -17.71
CA ILE A 244 5.59 -0.58 -17.87
C ILE A 244 4.35 -0.71 -18.72
N ASN A 245 3.23 -0.23 -18.18
CA ASN A 245 1.93 -0.17 -18.85
C ASN A 245 1.54 -1.51 -19.50
N ARG A 246 1.63 -2.59 -18.73
CA ARG A 246 1.40 -3.97 -19.18
C ARG A 246 0.54 -4.72 -18.18
N PRO A 247 -0.37 -5.62 -18.61
CA PRO A 247 -1.14 -6.44 -17.67
C PRO A 247 -0.25 -7.28 -16.76
N ILE A 248 -0.45 -7.19 -15.45
CA ILE A 248 0.29 -8.00 -14.45
C ILE A 248 0.13 -9.51 -14.71
N SER A 249 -1.08 -9.94 -15.11
CA SER A 249 -1.37 -11.34 -15.44
C SER A 249 -0.62 -11.87 -16.68
N SER A 250 -0.07 -10.96 -17.48
CA SER A 250 0.71 -11.29 -18.69
C SER A 250 2.22 -11.22 -18.47
N LEU A 251 2.67 -10.94 -17.24
CA LEU A 251 4.08 -11.00 -16.88
C LEU A 251 4.49 -12.48 -16.85
N SER A 252 5.18 -12.87 -17.92
CA SER A 252 5.81 -14.18 -18.05
C SER A 252 7.29 -13.96 -18.23
N GLY A 253 8.11 -14.53 -17.36
CA GLY A 253 9.56 -14.42 -17.46
C GLY A 253 10.18 -15.79 -17.56
N THR A 254 10.91 -16.06 -18.64
CA THR A 254 12.13 -16.88 -18.47
C THR A 254 13.11 -16.08 -17.60
N PRO A 255 14.19 -16.68 -17.04
CA PRO A 255 15.18 -15.93 -16.26
C PRO A 255 15.80 -14.71 -16.98
N ASN A 256 15.52 -14.51 -18.27
CA ASN A 256 16.08 -13.44 -19.09
C ASN A 256 15.10 -12.29 -19.41
N ASP A 257 13.78 -12.46 -19.26
CA ASP A 257 12.78 -11.46 -19.71
C ASP A 257 12.42 -10.46 -18.58
N LYS A 258 13.44 -9.81 -18.02
CA LYS A 258 13.36 -8.99 -16.79
C LYS A 258 12.68 -7.62 -16.97
N PHE A 259 12.64 -7.08 -18.19
CA PHE A 259 11.97 -5.81 -18.49
C PHE A 259 10.97 -5.99 -19.65
N GLN A 260 9.70 -5.65 -19.41
CA GLN A 260 8.63 -5.79 -20.39
C GLN A 260 7.83 -4.50 -20.56
N VAL A 261 7.46 -4.15 -21.79
CA VAL A 261 6.65 -2.95 -22.06
C VAL A 261 5.44 -3.36 -22.89
N GLY A 262 4.24 -2.88 -22.51
CA GLY A 262 3.00 -3.15 -23.22
C GLY A 262 2.83 -2.40 -24.55
N GLY A 263 3.91 -1.85 -25.12
CA GLY A 263 3.88 -1.00 -26.31
C GLY A 263 5.28 -0.62 -26.78
N ASN A 264 5.34 0.41 -27.63
CA ASN A 264 6.59 0.88 -28.22
C ASN A 264 7.49 1.58 -27.18
N VAL A 265 8.79 1.31 -27.24
CA VAL A 265 9.80 2.03 -26.45
C VAL A 265 10.41 3.12 -27.32
N LYS A 266 10.15 4.39 -26.98
CA LYS A 266 10.83 5.54 -27.60
C LYS A 266 11.98 6.00 -26.71
N VAL A 267 13.20 5.98 -27.23
CA VAL A 267 14.41 6.45 -26.52
C VAL A 267 14.93 7.72 -27.18
N TYR A 268 15.04 8.80 -26.41
CA TYR A 268 15.55 10.08 -26.88
C TYR A 268 17.09 10.15 -26.96
N GLY A 269 17.77 9.29 -26.19
CA GLY A 269 19.23 9.14 -26.21
C GLY A 269 19.69 7.86 -26.93
N ASN A 270 20.86 7.39 -26.56
CA ASN A 270 21.40 6.13 -27.07
C ASN A 270 20.88 4.94 -26.26
N MET A 271 20.55 3.83 -26.92
CA MET A 271 20.28 2.54 -26.29
C MET A 271 21.43 1.58 -26.63
N ALA A 272 22.10 1.03 -25.61
CA ALA A 272 23.08 -0.04 -25.79
C ALA A 272 22.44 -1.39 -25.46
N ILE A 273 22.34 -2.28 -26.46
CA ILE A 273 21.78 -3.63 -26.28
C ILE A 273 22.87 -4.65 -26.55
N THR A 274 23.26 -5.43 -25.55
CA THR A 274 24.23 -6.52 -25.70
C THR A 274 23.49 -7.86 -25.76
N GLY A 275 23.80 -8.70 -26.75
CA GLY A 275 23.19 -10.03 -26.87
C GLY A 275 21.73 -10.02 -27.33
N SER A 276 21.29 -8.98 -28.04
CA SER A 276 19.94 -8.93 -28.63
C SER A 276 19.70 -10.18 -29.48
N ARG A 277 18.64 -10.92 -29.17
CA ARG A 277 18.10 -11.97 -30.02
C ARG A 277 16.84 -11.39 -30.66
N ILE A 278 16.88 -11.15 -31.97
CA ILE A 278 15.68 -10.79 -32.74
C ILE A 278 14.78 -12.02 -32.72
N SER A 279 13.69 -11.96 -31.98
CA SER A 279 12.84 -13.12 -31.62
C SER A 279 12.02 -13.69 -32.79
N THR A 280 12.14 -13.14 -33.99
CA THR A 280 11.43 -13.60 -35.18
C THR A 280 12.41 -13.85 -36.33
N LEU A 281 13.36 -14.76 -36.11
CA LEU A 281 13.98 -15.47 -37.24
C LEU A 281 12.87 -16.36 -37.82
N SER A 282 12.26 -15.94 -38.93
CA SER A 282 11.23 -16.72 -39.62
C SER A 282 11.80 -17.34 -40.88
N ASP A 283 11.77 -18.66 -40.95
CA ASP A 283 12.10 -19.42 -42.16
C ASP A 283 10.82 -19.60 -43.00
N PHE A 284 10.93 -19.50 -44.32
CA PHE A 284 9.83 -19.74 -45.24
C PHE A 284 10.28 -20.53 -46.48
N SER A 285 9.37 -21.29 -47.08
CA SER A 285 9.61 -22.15 -48.25
C SER A 285 8.55 -22.03 -49.34
N SER A 286 7.64 -21.05 -49.21
CA SER A 286 6.56 -20.72 -50.15
C SER A 286 6.39 -19.19 -50.21
N ASP A 287 5.42 -18.68 -50.97
CA ASP A 287 5.02 -17.26 -50.87
C ASP A 287 4.80 -16.84 -49.41
N PHE A 288 5.30 -15.67 -49.05
CA PHE A 288 5.35 -15.20 -47.65
C PHE A 288 5.09 -13.71 -47.55
N ALA A 289 4.30 -13.27 -46.58
CA ALA A 289 4.00 -11.86 -46.35
C ALA A 289 4.69 -11.35 -45.09
N LEU A 290 5.56 -10.36 -45.26
CA LEU A 290 6.23 -9.68 -44.13
C LEU A 290 5.22 -8.81 -43.38
N ASN A 291 5.28 -8.87 -42.06
CA ASN A 291 4.56 -7.96 -41.16
C ASN A 291 5.53 -7.14 -40.30
N ASP A 292 4.97 -6.21 -39.53
CA ASP A 292 5.70 -5.26 -38.69
C ASP A 292 6.51 -5.90 -37.53
N GLN A 293 6.46 -7.23 -37.38
CA GLN A 293 7.21 -7.96 -36.37
C GLN A 293 8.43 -8.69 -36.95
N GLN A 294 8.57 -8.79 -38.27
CA GLN A 294 9.55 -9.67 -38.93
C GLN A 294 10.62 -8.88 -39.70
N PHE A 295 11.67 -8.45 -39.01
CA PHE A 295 12.74 -7.62 -39.61
C PHE A 295 13.85 -8.44 -40.31
N LEU A 296 13.93 -9.74 -40.03
CA LEU A 296 14.92 -10.66 -40.61
C LEU A 296 14.25 -12.01 -40.95
N VAL A 297 14.24 -12.38 -42.24
CA VAL A 297 13.62 -13.64 -42.71
C VAL A 297 14.56 -14.44 -43.61
N PHE A 298 14.38 -15.77 -43.61
CA PHE A 298 15.19 -16.72 -44.38
C PHE A 298 14.30 -17.49 -45.36
N TYR A 299 14.64 -17.46 -46.64
CA TYR A 299 14.06 -18.38 -47.61
C TYR A 299 14.94 -19.63 -47.71
N VAL A 300 14.36 -20.81 -47.48
CA VAL A 300 15.05 -22.10 -47.50
C VAL A 300 14.47 -23.09 -48.52
N GLY A 301 13.52 -22.64 -49.35
CA GLY A 301 12.81 -23.48 -50.31
C GLY A 301 13.53 -23.71 -51.65
N THR A 302 12.86 -24.46 -52.52
CA THR A 302 13.23 -24.65 -53.93
C THR A 302 12.20 -23.99 -54.84
N GLY A 303 12.64 -23.36 -55.93
CA GLY A 303 11.76 -22.65 -56.88
C GLY A 303 11.67 -21.15 -56.63
N GLY A 304 10.92 -20.46 -57.50
CA GLY A 304 10.69 -19.01 -57.40
C GLY A 304 9.38 -18.72 -56.67
N HIS A 305 9.47 -17.88 -55.63
CA HIS A 305 8.35 -17.46 -54.78
C HIS A 305 8.42 -15.95 -54.56
N THR A 306 7.34 -15.39 -54.02
CA THR A 306 7.19 -13.96 -53.77
C THR A 306 7.15 -13.64 -52.29
N VAL A 307 7.99 -12.71 -51.87
CA VAL A 307 7.93 -12.05 -50.57
C VAL A 307 7.07 -10.80 -50.71
N THR A 308 5.92 -10.77 -50.03
CA THR A 308 5.06 -9.59 -50.00
C THR A 308 5.60 -8.60 -48.98
N LEU A 309 6.05 -7.44 -49.46
CA LEU A 309 6.50 -6.33 -48.60
C LEU A 309 5.29 -5.51 -48.12
N PRO A 310 5.30 -5.02 -46.86
CA PRO A 310 4.31 -4.04 -46.42
C PRO A 310 4.50 -2.69 -47.13
N SER A 311 3.50 -1.81 -46.96
CA SER A 311 3.56 -0.44 -47.48
C SER A 311 4.77 0.31 -46.92
N ALA A 312 5.56 0.93 -47.80
CA ALA A 312 6.64 1.84 -47.41
C ALA A 312 6.11 3.15 -46.76
N LEU A 313 4.85 3.50 -47.02
CA LEU A 313 4.16 4.66 -46.43
C LEU A 313 3.46 4.26 -45.13
N PRO A 314 3.48 5.12 -44.08
CA PRO A 314 4.22 6.37 -43.90
C PRO A 314 5.58 6.18 -43.20
N PHE A 315 6.08 4.95 -43.12
CA PHE A 315 7.16 4.59 -42.20
C PHE A 315 8.54 4.93 -42.78
N VAL A 316 9.24 5.90 -42.19
CA VAL A 316 10.66 6.19 -42.51
C VAL A 316 11.56 5.30 -41.64
N ALA A 317 12.64 4.77 -42.23
CA ALA A 317 13.65 3.96 -41.56
C ALA A 317 13.19 2.58 -41.05
N TYR A 318 12.08 2.05 -41.57
CA TYR A 318 11.76 0.62 -41.42
C TYR A 318 12.72 -0.20 -42.27
N GLU A 319 13.36 -1.21 -41.69
CA GLU A 319 14.33 -2.07 -42.37
C GLU A 319 13.89 -3.52 -42.44
N PHE A 320 14.08 -4.15 -43.59
CA PHE A 320 13.92 -5.60 -43.75
C PHE A 320 15.20 -6.21 -44.31
N LYS A 321 15.60 -7.34 -43.74
CA LYS A 321 16.69 -8.18 -44.25
C LYS A 321 16.15 -9.54 -44.66
N ILE A 322 16.19 -9.82 -45.95
CA ILE A 322 15.73 -11.09 -46.54
C ILE A 322 16.96 -11.87 -47.00
N ILE A 323 17.16 -13.05 -46.45
CA ILE A 323 18.29 -13.93 -46.77
C ILE A 323 17.76 -15.09 -47.62
N ASN A 324 18.12 -15.11 -48.91
CA ASN A 324 17.78 -16.21 -49.80
C ASN A 324 18.86 -17.30 -49.71
N GLN A 325 18.58 -18.36 -48.95
CA GLN A 325 19.42 -19.57 -48.86
C GLN A 325 18.91 -20.72 -49.75
N GLY A 326 17.79 -20.51 -50.45
CA GLY A 326 17.18 -21.49 -51.33
C GLY A 326 17.91 -21.66 -52.65
N GLY A 327 17.54 -22.72 -53.39
CA GLY A 327 18.16 -23.09 -54.67
C GLY A 327 17.73 -22.23 -55.88
N GLY A 328 16.83 -21.25 -55.70
CA GLY A 328 16.26 -20.44 -56.77
C GLY A 328 16.15 -18.96 -56.41
N ALA A 329 16.05 -18.10 -57.42
CA ALA A 329 15.76 -16.68 -57.20
C ALA A 329 14.31 -16.50 -56.74
N ILE A 330 14.08 -15.59 -55.80
CA ILE A 330 12.76 -15.17 -55.33
C ILE A 330 12.50 -13.70 -55.71
N THR A 331 11.26 -13.24 -55.58
CA THR A 331 10.87 -11.87 -55.93
C THR A 331 10.20 -11.14 -54.77
N THR A 332 10.20 -9.81 -54.78
CA THR A 332 9.37 -8.99 -53.89
C THR A 332 8.08 -8.56 -54.60
N SER A 333 6.98 -8.40 -53.86
CA SER A 333 5.68 -7.96 -54.42
C SER A 333 5.72 -6.56 -55.05
N VAL A 334 6.66 -5.72 -54.61
CA VAL A 334 6.89 -4.37 -55.12
C VAL A 334 8.38 -4.14 -55.39
N PRO A 335 8.75 -3.28 -56.34
CA PRO A 335 10.15 -3.02 -56.65
C PRO A 335 10.84 -2.23 -55.54
N PHE A 336 12.14 -2.50 -55.35
CA PHE A 336 13.05 -1.72 -54.53
C PHE A 336 14.12 -1.05 -55.39
N ARG A 337 14.60 0.12 -54.96
CA ARG A 337 15.66 0.85 -55.68
C ARG A 337 17.03 0.28 -55.33
N THR A 338 17.87 0.00 -56.34
CA THR A 338 19.21 -0.56 -56.17
C THR A 338 20.34 0.47 -56.30
N GLY A 339 20.02 1.69 -56.76
CA GLY A 339 20.95 2.79 -57.04
C GLY A 339 20.22 4.02 -57.57
N LEU A 340 20.94 4.96 -58.19
CA LEU A 340 20.36 6.16 -58.83
C LEU A 340 19.49 5.77 -60.04
N GLY A 341 18.21 5.50 -59.79
CA GLY A 341 17.17 5.34 -60.80
C GLY A 341 16.84 3.92 -61.24
N THR A 342 17.58 2.90 -60.78
CA THR A 342 17.31 1.50 -61.11
C THR A 342 16.45 0.81 -60.06
N THR A 343 15.45 0.07 -60.51
CA THR A 343 14.60 -0.78 -59.65
C THR A 343 14.85 -2.25 -59.91
N SER A 344 14.77 -3.07 -58.86
CA SER A 344 14.74 -4.53 -58.96
C SER A 344 13.60 -5.08 -58.13
N GLN A 345 13.16 -6.29 -58.46
CA GLN A 345 12.29 -7.11 -57.62
C GLN A 345 12.93 -8.45 -57.28
N THR A 346 14.05 -8.80 -57.93
CA THR A 346 14.64 -10.14 -57.82
C THR A 346 15.67 -10.19 -56.70
N ILE A 347 15.58 -11.25 -55.90
CA ILE A 347 16.55 -11.65 -54.90
C ILE A 347 17.17 -12.97 -55.38
N PRO A 348 18.38 -12.94 -55.97
CA PRO A 348 19.06 -14.14 -56.47
C PRO A 348 19.22 -15.22 -55.41
N ALA A 349 19.39 -16.48 -55.85
CA ALA A 349 19.75 -17.57 -54.96
C ALA A 349 21.07 -17.26 -54.24
N SER A 350 21.20 -17.71 -52.99
CA SER A 350 22.39 -17.48 -52.16
C SER A 350 22.77 -15.99 -52.00
N SER A 351 21.77 -15.10 -51.87
CA SER A 351 21.99 -13.66 -51.75
C SER A 351 21.21 -13.03 -50.60
N VAL A 352 21.59 -11.80 -50.23
CA VAL A 352 20.95 -11.02 -49.17
C VAL A 352 20.40 -9.73 -49.75
N LEU A 353 19.11 -9.48 -49.52
CA LEU A 353 18.49 -8.18 -49.74
C LEU A 353 18.34 -7.47 -48.40
N HIS A 354 18.96 -6.29 -48.25
CA HIS A 354 18.72 -5.40 -47.12
C HIS A 354 18.11 -4.11 -47.65
N ILE A 355 16.87 -3.84 -47.27
CA ILE A 355 16.10 -2.68 -47.72
C ILE A 355 15.66 -1.82 -46.54
N ILE A 356 15.61 -0.50 -46.77
CA ILE A 356 15.08 0.51 -45.86
C ILE A 356 13.97 1.30 -46.56
N SER A 357 12.93 1.69 -45.83
CA SER A 357 11.91 2.62 -46.33
C SER A 357 12.40 4.06 -46.21
N ASP A 358 12.28 4.83 -47.31
CA ASP A 358 12.48 6.28 -47.32
C ASP A 358 11.20 7.08 -47.00
N GLY A 359 10.14 6.38 -46.56
CA GLY A 359 8.80 6.95 -46.34
C GLY A 359 7.96 7.05 -47.62
N THR A 360 8.43 6.55 -48.77
CA THR A 360 7.65 6.46 -50.02
C THR A 360 7.94 5.19 -50.80
N ASN A 361 9.20 4.75 -50.86
CA ASN A 361 9.68 3.59 -51.59
C ASN A 361 10.66 2.77 -50.74
N TRP A 362 10.81 1.49 -51.10
CA TRP A 362 11.87 0.64 -50.58
C TRP A 362 13.20 0.91 -51.30
N ARG A 363 14.29 1.09 -50.54
CA ARG A 363 15.65 1.29 -51.04
C ARG A 363 16.58 0.22 -50.51
N LYS A 364 17.37 -0.38 -51.40
CA LYS A 364 18.46 -1.29 -51.04
C LYS A 364 19.59 -0.49 -50.37
N ILE A 365 20.12 -0.98 -49.24
CA ILE A 365 21.18 -0.31 -48.46
C ILE A 365 22.48 -1.11 -48.38
N ASN A 366 22.57 -2.20 -49.14
CA ASN A 366 23.74 -3.08 -49.21
C ASN A 366 24.37 -3.18 -50.60
#